data_AF-A0A1V5HZZ2-F1
#
_entry.id   AF-A0A1V5HZZ2-F1
#
_cell.length_a   1.000
_cell.length_b   1.000
_cell.length_c   1.000
_cell.angle_alpha   90.00
_cell.angle_beta   90.00
_cell.angle_gamma   90.00
#
_symmetry.space_group_name_H-M   'P 1'
#
loop_
_entity.id
_entity.type
_entity.pdbx_description
1 polymer ?
#
loop_
_entity_poly.entity_id
_entity_poly.type
_entity_poly.pdbx_seq_one_letter_code
_entity_poly.pdbx_strand_id
1 'polypeptide(L)'
;MKKLLPFAGFCATVLGIVALILIMATKSVGYINGNISYWYSGLIGLFGGTQDNASYAGTPGAIIAFVLLIVGIIAACAASLLPLLKKFVNLAGWFGLVGCACLIIAGILIFCEVPMFNGAVQPILEGNKLGGGWVVAGILAIVGGAVALLPSLFAFLAKKK
;
A
#
# COMPACT_ATOMS: atom_id res chain seq x y z
N MET A 1 1.10 27.04 -9.41
CA MET A 1 1.59 25.64 -9.26
C MET A 1 2.35 25.35 -7.96
N LYS A 2 2.99 26.33 -7.28
CA LYS A 2 3.76 26.11 -6.03
C LYS A 2 2.96 25.51 -4.85
N LYS A 3 1.62 25.64 -4.84
CA LYS A 3 0.73 25.10 -3.79
C LYS A 3 0.19 23.68 -4.09
N LEU A 4 0.23 23.23 -5.36
CA LEU A 4 -0.35 21.94 -5.77
C LEU A 4 0.56 20.75 -5.44
N LEU A 5 1.88 20.93 -5.54
CA LEU A 5 2.88 19.92 -5.18
C LEU A 5 2.78 19.47 -3.71
N PRO A 6 2.77 20.39 -2.72
CA PRO A 6 2.66 19.99 -1.32
C PRO A 6 1.29 19.37 -1.00
N PHE A 7 0.21 19.85 -1.63
CA PHE A 7 -1.14 19.31 -1.41
C PHE A 7 -1.29 17.87 -1.92
N ALA A 8 -0.81 17.57 -3.12
CA ALA A 8 -0.88 16.21 -3.66
C ALA A 8 0.00 15.22 -2.90
N GLY A 9 1.21 15.63 -2.47
CA GLY A 9 2.06 14.80 -1.61
C GLY A 9 1.40 14.50 -0.26
N PHE A 10 0.72 15.50 0.32
CA PHE A 10 -0.06 15.31 1.54
C PHE A 10 -1.25 14.34 1.33
N CYS A 11 -2.03 14.51 0.27
CA CYS A 11 -3.12 13.58 -0.06
C CYS A 11 -2.63 12.15 -0.26
N ALA A 12 -1.52 11.96 -0.99
CA ALA A 12 -0.91 10.65 -1.19
C ALA A 12 -0.44 10.02 0.13
N THR A 13 0.11 10.84 1.04
CA THR A 13 0.54 10.42 2.39
C THR A 13 -0.66 9.96 3.21
N VAL A 14 -1.76 10.73 3.23
CA VAL A 14 -2.99 10.37 3.94
C VAL A 14 -3.58 9.07 3.40
N LEU A 15 -3.70 8.94 2.07
CA LEU A 15 -4.22 7.72 1.44
C LEU A 15 -3.33 6.49 1.72
N GLY A 16 -2.01 6.67 1.70
CA GLY A 16 -1.07 5.61 2.07
C GLY A 16 -1.20 5.19 3.53
N ILE A 17 -1.35 6.14 4.46
CA ILE A 17 -1.57 5.83 5.89
C ILE A 17 -2.89 5.08 6.09
N VAL A 18 -3.97 5.52 5.44
CA VAL A 18 -5.26 4.81 5.50
C VAL A 18 -5.13 3.39 4.95
N ALA A 19 -4.43 3.21 3.83
CA ALA A 19 -4.13 1.88 3.28
C ALA A 19 -3.35 1.01 4.27
N LEU A 20 -2.32 1.56 4.92
CA LEU A 20 -1.53 0.85 5.94
C LEU A 20 -2.40 0.38 7.12
N ILE A 21 -3.23 1.29 7.65
CA ILE A 21 -4.14 0.98 8.77
C ILE A 21 -5.12 -0.12 8.35
N LEU A 22 -5.69 -0.05 7.13
CA LEU A 22 -6.62 -1.05 6.64
C LEU A 22 -5.97 -2.43 6.51
N ILE A 23 -4.73 -2.54 6.02
CA ILE A 23 -4.02 -3.82 5.93
C ILE A 23 -3.80 -4.42 7.33
N MET A 24 -3.40 -3.59 8.29
CA MET A 24 -3.12 -4.05 9.66
C MET A 24 -4.39 -4.40 10.44
N ALA A 25 -5.45 -3.60 10.30
CA ALA A 25 -6.70 -3.75 11.05
C ALA A 25 -7.62 -4.84 10.47
N THR A 26 -7.50 -5.13 9.17
CA THR A 26 -8.38 -6.09 8.51
C THR A 26 -7.90 -7.51 8.76
N LYS A 27 -8.74 -8.31 9.40
CA LYS A 27 -8.54 -9.75 9.53
C LYS A 27 -8.71 -10.44 8.17
N SER A 28 -7.96 -11.50 7.95
CA SER A 28 -8.21 -12.40 6.84
C SER A 28 -9.56 -13.10 7.03
N VAL A 29 -10.24 -13.33 5.92
CA VAL A 29 -11.50 -14.08 5.89
C VAL A 29 -11.19 -15.42 5.22
N GLY A 30 -11.81 -16.50 5.68
CA GLY A 30 -11.67 -17.80 5.05
C GLY A 30 -12.99 -18.53 5.08
N TYR A 31 -13.28 -19.28 4.03
CA TYR A 31 -14.42 -20.16 3.97
C TYR A 31 -14.04 -21.50 4.60
N ILE A 32 -14.74 -21.90 5.67
CA ILE A 32 -14.69 -23.26 6.22
C ILE A 32 -16.05 -23.88 6.02
N ASN A 33 -16.12 -25.03 5.34
CA ASN A 33 -17.33 -25.85 5.28
C ASN A 33 -18.60 -25.04 4.92
N GLY A 34 -18.49 -24.10 3.98
CA GLY A 34 -19.61 -23.25 3.54
C GLY A 34 -19.93 -22.05 4.43
N ASN A 35 -19.19 -21.81 5.52
CA ASN A 35 -19.33 -20.64 6.39
C ASN A 35 -18.14 -19.68 6.28
N ILE A 36 -18.45 -18.38 6.30
CA ILE A 36 -17.46 -17.30 6.43
C ILE A 36 -16.92 -17.32 7.87
N SER A 37 -15.65 -17.67 8.04
CA SER A 37 -14.95 -17.55 9.32
C SER A 37 -13.85 -16.49 9.21
N TYR A 38 -13.60 -15.76 10.31
CA TYR A 38 -12.51 -14.79 10.39
C TYR A 38 -11.32 -15.48 11.06
N TRP A 39 -10.25 -15.72 10.30
CA TRP A 39 -9.24 -16.67 10.75
C TRP A 39 -8.06 -16.01 11.43
N TYR A 40 -7.44 -14.98 10.84
CA TYR A 40 -6.22 -14.42 11.42
C TYR A 40 -6.05 -12.92 11.22
N SER A 41 -5.30 -12.29 12.13
CA SER A 41 -4.96 -10.86 12.06
C SER A 41 -4.21 -10.53 10.76
N GLY A 42 -4.43 -9.34 10.19
CA GLY A 42 -3.69 -8.86 9.01
C GLY A 42 -2.17 -8.91 9.21
N LEU A 43 -1.70 -8.74 10.46
CA LEU A 43 -0.28 -8.90 10.82
C LEU A 43 0.25 -10.33 10.64
N ILE A 44 -0.56 -11.35 10.94
CA ILE A 44 -0.20 -12.75 10.72
C ILE A 44 -0.19 -13.05 9.22
N GLY A 45 -1.08 -12.41 8.45
CA GLY A 45 -1.00 -12.44 6.98
C GLY A 45 0.32 -11.87 6.45
N LEU A 46 0.74 -10.71 6.97
CA LEU A 46 1.97 -10.04 6.53
C LEU A 46 3.25 -10.79 6.90
N PHE A 47 3.40 -11.20 8.17
CA PHE A 47 4.68 -11.68 8.70
C PHE A 47 4.69 -13.18 9.04
N GLY A 48 3.55 -13.85 8.90
CA GLY A 48 3.35 -15.17 9.48
C GLY A 48 3.17 -15.10 11.00
N GLY A 49 2.90 -16.24 11.60
CA GLY A 49 2.70 -16.36 13.04
C GLY A 49 1.93 -17.61 13.42
N THR A 50 1.74 -17.79 14.72
CA THR A 50 0.94 -18.88 15.26
C THR A 50 -0.39 -18.32 15.76
N GLN A 51 -1.49 -18.98 15.37
CA GLN A 51 -2.81 -18.70 15.91
C GLN A 51 -3.59 -19.99 16.04
N ASP A 52 -4.22 -20.20 17.21
CA ASP A 52 -5.06 -21.38 17.50
C ASP A 52 -4.35 -22.72 17.18
N ASN A 53 -3.08 -22.82 17.55
CA ASN A 53 -2.19 -23.97 17.33
C ASN A 53 -1.84 -24.28 15.86
N ALA A 54 -2.22 -23.43 14.92
CA ALA A 54 -1.79 -23.49 13.53
C ALA A 54 -0.67 -22.47 13.24
N SER A 55 0.38 -22.91 12.54
CA SER A 55 1.46 -22.05 12.06
C SER A 55 1.16 -21.58 10.65
N TYR A 56 1.15 -20.26 10.46
CA TYR A 56 0.95 -19.61 9.16
C TYR A 56 2.26 -19.00 8.69
N ALA A 57 2.65 -19.30 7.46
CA ALA A 57 3.80 -18.67 6.82
C ALA A 57 3.40 -17.32 6.23
N GLY A 58 4.20 -16.28 6.47
CA GLY A 58 4.08 -15.01 5.76
C GLY A 58 4.55 -15.16 4.32
N THR A 59 3.92 -14.43 3.40
CA THR A 59 4.36 -14.45 2.00
C THR A 59 5.41 -13.35 1.76
N PRO A 60 6.54 -13.66 1.09
CA PRO A 60 7.57 -12.66 0.82
C PRO A 60 7.07 -11.43 0.08
N GLY A 61 6.09 -11.56 -0.83
CA GLY A 61 5.55 -10.43 -1.56
C GLY A 61 4.68 -9.52 -0.70
N ALA A 62 3.98 -10.05 0.32
CA ALA A 62 3.24 -9.22 1.29
C ALA A 62 4.20 -8.40 2.17
N ILE A 63 5.33 -8.98 2.57
CA ILE A 63 6.40 -8.28 3.31
C ILE A 63 6.99 -7.16 2.45
N ILE A 64 7.33 -7.45 1.19
CA ILE A 64 7.88 -6.47 0.26
C ILE A 64 6.87 -5.34 0.01
N ALA A 65 5.59 -5.67 -0.18
CA ALA A 65 4.53 -4.68 -0.37
C ALA A 65 4.39 -3.76 0.84
N PHE A 66 4.45 -4.31 2.06
CA PHE A 66 4.41 -3.54 3.29
C PHE A 66 5.58 -2.56 3.42
N VAL A 67 6.81 -3.03 3.14
CA VAL A 67 8.00 -2.17 3.16
C VAL A 67 7.89 -1.06 2.12
N LEU A 68 7.49 -1.39 0.89
CA LEU A 68 7.28 -0.40 -0.17
C LEU A 68 6.20 0.61 0.18
N LEU A 69 5.13 0.19 0.85
CA LEU A 69 4.07 1.08 1.28
C LEU A 69 4.58 2.09 2.33
N ILE A 70 5.36 1.65 3.31
CA ILE A 70 6.00 2.53 4.30
C ILE A 70 6.97 3.50 3.62
N VAL A 71 7.86 3.00 2.77
CA VAL A 71 8.82 3.84 2.03
C VAL A 71 8.08 4.86 1.15
N GLY A 72 7.00 4.44 0.51
CA GLY A 72 6.14 5.29 -0.30
C GLY A 72 5.50 6.43 0.51
N ILE A 73 4.98 6.13 1.70
CA ILE A 73 4.41 7.13 2.63
C ILE A 73 5.49 8.14 3.06
N ILE A 74 6.67 7.66 3.46
CA ILE A 74 7.78 8.53 3.90
C ILE A 74 8.22 9.45 2.76
N ALA A 75 8.38 8.91 1.56
CA ALA A 75 8.78 9.66 0.38
C ALA A 75 7.70 10.69 -0.04
N ALA A 76 6.40 10.33 -0.01
CA ALA A 76 5.31 11.25 -0.26
C ALA A 76 5.23 12.39 0.77
N CYS A 77 5.48 12.07 2.05
CA CYS A 77 5.55 13.04 3.13
C CYS A 77 6.72 14.01 2.92
N ALA A 78 7.91 13.49 2.62
CA ALA A 78 9.09 14.30 2.29
C ALA A 78 8.83 15.21 1.07
N ALA A 79 8.19 14.69 0.02
CA ALA A 79 7.80 15.46 -1.15
C ALA A 79 6.83 16.61 -0.83
N SER A 80 5.99 16.46 0.20
CA SER A 80 5.09 17.52 0.67
C SER A 80 5.78 18.60 1.51
N LEU A 81 6.78 18.22 2.32
CA LEU A 81 7.46 19.11 3.27
C LEU A 81 8.66 19.84 2.66
N LEU A 82 9.44 19.17 1.80
CA LEU A 82 10.66 19.74 1.20
C LEU A 82 10.45 21.04 0.39
N PRO A 83 9.34 21.22 -0.36
CA PRO A 83 9.06 22.49 -1.04
C PRO A 83 8.89 23.69 -0.10
N LEU A 84 8.50 23.47 1.16
CA LEU A 84 8.36 24.53 2.17
C LEU A 84 9.72 25.13 2.55
N LEU A 85 10.79 24.32 2.47
CA LEU A 85 12.15 24.74 2.79
C LEU A 85 12.83 25.54 1.66
N LYS A 86 12.16 25.75 0.51
CA LYS A 86 12.58 26.49 -0.71
C LYS A 86 13.91 26.07 -1.37
N LYS A 87 14.86 25.48 -0.63
CA LYS A 87 16.21 25.09 -1.06
C LYS A 87 16.25 23.71 -1.74
N PHE A 88 15.19 22.89 -1.58
CA PHE A 88 15.15 21.49 -1.99
C PHE A 88 14.01 21.13 -2.96
N VAL A 89 13.50 22.11 -3.73
CA VAL A 89 12.34 21.91 -4.62
C VAL A 89 12.58 20.82 -5.68
N ASN A 90 13.79 20.72 -6.22
CA ASN A 90 14.14 19.67 -7.19
C ASN A 90 14.20 18.28 -6.53
N LEU A 91 14.65 18.21 -5.28
CA LEU A 91 14.67 16.98 -4.48
C LEU A 91 13.24 16.49 -4.20
N ALA A 92 12.32 17.41 -3.88
CA ALA A 92 10.92 17.11 -3.62
C ALA A 92 10.23 16.40 -4.80
N GLY A 93 10.57 16.78 -6.04
CA GLY A 93 10.07 16.12 -7.24
C GLY A 93 10.52 14.66 -7.35
N TRP A 94 11.79 14.38 -7.04
CA TRP A 94 12.34 13.02 -7.02
C TRP A 94 11.70 12.16 -5.92
N PHE A 95 11.56 12.69 -4.71
CA PHE A 95 10.86 12.00 -3.63
C PHE A 95 9.39 11.73 -3.97
N GLY A 96 8.73 12.64 -4.69
CA GLY A 96 7.36 12.42 -5.19
C GLY A 96 7.26 11.29 -6.21
N LEU A 97 8.22 11.20 -7.15
CA LEU A 97 8.29 10.11 -8.13
C LEU A 97 8.58 8.76 -7.47
N VAL A 98 9.53 8.72 -6.54
CA VAL A 98 9.86 7.50 -5.78
C VAL A 98 8.67 7.07 -4.93
N GLY A 99 8.04 8.00 -4.22
CA GLY A 99 6.84 7.74 -3.43
C GLY A 99 5.69 7.18 -4.27
N CYS A 100 5.47 7.75 -5.45
CA CYS A 100 4.50 7.24 -6.42
C CYS A 100 4.81 5.81 -6.85
N ALA A 101 6.04 5.54 -7.30
CA ALA A 101 6.44 4.21 -7.77
C ALA A 101 6.27 3.16 -6.65
N CYS A 102 6.72 3.48 -5.44
CA CYS A 102 6.57 2.62 -4.27
C CYS A 102 5.10 2.34 -3.93
N LEU A 103 4.23 3.36 -3.93
CA LEU A 103 2.81 3.19 -3.61
C LEU A 103 2.06 2.37 -4.68
N ILE A 104 2.35 2.58 -5.96
CA ILE A 104 1.74 1.81 -7.06
C ILE A 104 2.20 0.35 -7.00
N ILE A 105 3.52 0.11 -6.88
CA ILE A 105 4.06 -1.26 -6.82
C ILE A 105 3.56 -1.97 -5.57
N ALA A 106 3.54 -1.31 -4.41
CA ALA A 106 2.98 -1.86 -3.19
C ALA A 106 1.51 -2.25 -3.38
N GLY A 107 0.69 -1.37 -3.99
CA GLY A 107 -0.71 -1.66 -4.27
C GLY A 107 -0.89 -2.87 -5.19
N ILE A 108 -0.10 -2.99 -6.26
CA ILE A 108 -0.13 -4.15 -7.16
C ILE A 108 0.26 -5.43 -6.42
N LEU A 109 1.32 -5.39 -5.61
CA LEU A 109 1.74 -6.56 -4.83
C LEU A 109 0.69 -6.98 -3.81
N ILE A 110 0.03 -6.03 -3.14
CA ILE A 110 -1.12 -6.33 -2.25
C ILE A 110 -2.21 -7.06 -3.02
N PHE A 111 -2.50 -6.66 -4.26
CA PHE A 111 -3.47 -7.35 -5.13
C PHE A 111 -3.01 -8.75 -5.56
N CYS A 112 -1.74 -8.92 -5.92
CA CYS A 112 -1.16 -10.22 -6.29
C CYS A 112 -1.16 -11.20 -5.12
N GLU A 113 -1.04 -10.70 -3.89
CA GLU A 113 -1.03 -11.53 -2.69
C GLU A 113 -2.43 -12.04 -2.30
N VAL A 114 -3.50 -11.29 -2.59
CA VAL A 114 -4.90 -11.71 -2.35
C VAL A 114 -5.19 -13.16 -2.81
N PRO A 115 -4.83 -13.58 -4.04
CA PRO A 115 -4.98 -14.97 -4.48
C PRO A 115 -3.88 -15.93 -3.99
N MET A 116 -2.66 -15.46 -3.69
CA MET A 116 -1.53 -16.33 -3.28
C MET A 116 -1.67 -16.89 -1.86
N PHE A 117 -2.34 -16.17 -0.95
CA PHE A 117 -2.71 -16.73 0.37
C PHE A 117 -3.65 -17.93 0.30
N ASN A 118 -4.42 -18.06 -0.79
CA ASN A 118 -5.29 -19.22 -1.02
C ASN A 118 -4.50 -20.47 -1.46
N GLY A 119 -3.26 -20.31 -1.96
CA GLY A 119 -2.39 -21.41 -2.40
C GLY A 119 -1.32 -21.84 -1.40
N ALA A 120 -0.96 -20.99 -0.43
CA ALA A 120 0.06 -21.28 0.59
C ALA A 120 -0.49 -22.03 1.83
N VAL A 121 -1.81 -22.05 2.00
CA VAL A 121 -2.50 -22.85 3.03
C VAL A 121 -2.93 -24.14 2.35
N GLN A 122 -2.57 -25.28 2.92
CA GLN A 122 -2.76 -26.64 2.39
C GLN A 122 -4.07 -26.88 1.60
N PRO A 123 -4.10 -27.83 0.65
CA PRO A 123 -5.26 -28.14 -0.22
C PRO A 123 -6.55 -28.59 0.49
N ILE A 124 -6.61 -28.50 1.83
CA ILE A 124 -7.75 -28.93 2.66
C ILE A 124 -8.75 -27.77 2.91
N LEU A 125 -8.37 -26.52 2.66
CA LEU A 125 -9.23 -25.37 2.92
C LEU A 125 -9.46 -24.55 1.65
N GLU A 126 -10.43 -24.99 0.85
CA GLU A 126 -11.01 -24.21 -0.22
C GLU A 126 -11.57 -22.88 0.33
N GLY A 127 -10.87 -21.76 0.09
CA GLY A 127 -11.51 -20.44 0.14
C GLY A 127 -10.96 -19.45 1.16
N ASN A 128 -9.65 -19.42 1.41
CA ASN A 128 -9.04 -18.26 2.08
C ASN A 128 -9.12 -17.03 1.16
N LYS A 129 -9.96 -16.05 1.55
CA LYS A 129 -10.16 -14.78 0.84
C LYS A 129 -9.73 -13.66 1.77
N LEU A 130 -8.63 -12.97 1.48
CA LEU A 130 -8.25 -11.78 2.26
C LEU A 130 -9.45 -10.83 2.40
N GLY A 131 -9.64 -10.29 3.62
CA GLY A 131 -10.77 -9.42 3.91
C GLY A 131 -10.78 -8.20 2.99
N GLY A 132 -11.97 -7.66 2.69
CA GLY A 132 -12.15 -6.56 1.73
C GLY A 132 -11.26 -5.33 1.99
N GLY A 133 -10.80 -5.12 3.23
CA GLY A 133 -9.86 -4.06 3.56
C GLY A 133 -8.47 -4.17 2.91
N TRP A 134 -7.99 -5.37 2.55
CA TRP A 134 -6.74 -5.52 1.79
C TRP A 134 -6.91 -5.07 0.35
N VAL A 135 -8.04 -5.40 -0.27
CA VAL A 135 -8.39 -4.94 -1.62
C VAL A 135 -8.55 -3.43 -1.63
N VAL A 136 -9.29 -2.87 -0.68
CA VAL A 136 -9.48 -1.43 -0.55
C VAL A 136 -8.15 -0.73 -0.28
N ALA A 137 -7.27 -1.29 0.55
CA ALA A 137 -5.94 -0.75 0.78
C ALA A 137 -5.07 -0.74 -0.49
N GLY A 138 -5.10 -1.81 -1.28
CA GLY A 138 -4.42 -1.85 -2.58
C GLY A 138 -4.89 -0.74 -3.52
N ILE A 139 -6.21 -0.52 -3.61
CA ILE A 139 -6.79 0.57 -4.42
C ILE A 139 -6.34 1.93 -3.90
N LEU A 140 -6.41 2.17 -2.58
CA LEU A 140 -6.01 3.43 -1.98
C LEU A 140 -4.52 3.72 -2.16
N ALA A 141 -3.66 2.69 -2.13
CA ALA A 141 -2.24 2.83 -2.42
C ALA A 141 -2.00 3.24 -3.89
N ILE A 142 -2.67 2.60 -4.84
CA ILE A 142 -2.57 2.94 -6.28
C ILE A 142 -3.08 4.35 -6.54
N VAL A 143 -4.26 4.70 -6.00
CA VAL A 143 -4.86 6.03 -6.14
C VAL A 143 -3.96 7.08 -5.48
N GLY A 144 -3.41 6.80 -4.30
CA GLY A 144 -2.46 7.68 -3.62
C GLY A 144 -1.21 7.93 -4.46
N GLY A 145 -0.65 6.88 -5.07
CA GLY A 145 0.46 7.00 -6.01
C GLY A 145 0.12 7.83 -7.25
N ALA A 146 -1.02 7.57 -7.88
CA ALA A 146 -1.49 8.33 -9.04
C ALA A 146 -1.72 9.82 -8.73
N VAL A 147 -2.22 10.13 -7.53
CA VAL A 147 -2.39 11.52 -7.08
C VAL A 147 -1.03 12.20 -6.89
N ALA A 148 -0.02 11.48 -6.39
CA ALA A 148 1.36 12.00 -6.29
C ALA A 148 2.02 12.27 -7.66
N LEU A 149 1.51 11.66 -8.74
CA LEU A 149 1.96 11.87 -10.13
C LEU A 149 1.41 13.17 -10.76
N LEU A 150 0.25 13.65 -10.30
CA LEU A 150 -0.39 14.83 -10.91
C LEU A 150 0.52 16.07 -10.90
N PRO A 151 1.17 16.48 -9.79
CA PRO A 151 2.01 17.68 -9.79
C PRO A 151 3.27 17.54 -10.64
N SER A 152 3.86 16.35 -10.71
CA SER A 152 5.06 16.06 -11.50
C SER A 152 4.74 16.06 -13.00
N LEU A 153 3.59 15.50 -13.42
CA LEU A 153 3.10 15.57 -14.80
C LEU A 153 2.78 17.02 -15.22
N PHE A 154 2.09 17.79 -14.37
CA PHE A 154 1.78 19.20 -14.68
C PHE A 154 3.04 20.08 -14.72
N ALA A 155 4.05 19.82 -13.88
CA ALA A 155 5.33 20.53 -13.92
C ALA A 155 6.12 20.23 -15.21
N PHE A 156 6.03 19.01 -15.72
CA PHE A 156 6.67 18.62 -16.98
C PHE A 156 5.96 19.20 -18.20
N LEU A 157 4.62 19.19 -18.20
CA LEU A 157 3.78 19.79 -19.26
C LEU A 157 3.90 21.32 -19.30
N ALA A 158 4.03 21.98 -18.15
CA ALA A 158 4.18 23.44 -18.08
C ALA A 158 5.53 23.95 -18.60
N LYS A 159 6.57 23.09 -18.66
CA LYS A 159 7.88 23.42 -19.25
C LYS A 159 7.90 23.38 -20.79
N LYS A 160 6.84 22.87 -21.42
CA LYS A 160 6.70 22.76 -22.88
C LYS A 160 5.92 23.92 -23.53
N LYS A 161 5.58 24.96 -22.77
CA LYS A 161 5.03 26.23 -23.27
C LYS A 161 6.01 27.36 -23.03
#